data_AF-A0A3D1B333-F1
#
_entry.id   AF-A0A3D1B333-F1
#
_cell.length_a   1.000
_cell.length_b   1.000
_cell.length_c   1.000
_cell.angle_alpha   90.00
_cell.angle_beta   90.00
_cell.angle_gamma   90.00
#
_symmetry.space_group_name_H-M   'P 1'
#
loop_
_entity.id
_entity.type
_entity.pdbx_description
1 polymer ?
#
loop_
_entity_poly.entity_id
_entity_poly.type
_entity_poly.pdbx_seq_one_letter_code
_entity_poly.pdbx_strand_id
1 'polypeptide(L)'
;MLQLWFDQFSEQLDTLNQSSLKGQWLAWARRNGLKISRYAELQEALQANNRLVLERLLADEGLDPAQRVEALQRLGSNGQAMAESLAALSPEPPVIVRQQLLRQALALQELNPQGMQVGMRRQDFGSVKLQGPTALVAGQLDNDWHASLSLSRLDYSGSGLLNAQPGVEQAAELELTRTLDKGSLSIAVDTSDHDEGDRFGFGISRRLQLTSKDALEFHADWQRQAEESGLLRALGQRDGFGVSGAHAISARDQFSWSLAHQRYSLLDGKAVGSGQQANIELSHAVFFEGPAWTLRSGLTYSKYQLKNDPLPDDTDSAAGESLLTPAALLQERFGQLYVGSTWRRGFPGALNRGTAQFSWLLDVQAGWQWTEQQTNYAITTGVGMRVLGDDELAFTFGYQSAPRNGDGEPGGTLGVTYSARFGR
;
A
#
# COMPACT_ATOMS: atom_id res chain seq x y z
N MET A 1 0.85 5.54 -53.95
CA MET A 1 2.27 5.91 -53.76
C MET A 1 2.50 6.57 -52.40
N LEU A 2 1.89 7.72 -52.09
CA LEU A 2 2.05 8.37 -50.77
C LEU A 2 1.62 7.49 -49.57
N GLN A 3 0.53 6.74 -49.71
CA GLN A 3 0.07 5.79 -48.66
C GLN A 3 1.11 4.69 -48.37
N LEU A 4 1.63 4.04 -49.42
CA LEU A 4 2.66 3.00 -49.31
C LEU A 4 3.94 3.52 -48.64
N TRP A 5 4.34 4.75 -48.96
CA TRP A 5 5.49 5.40 -48.33
C TRP A 5 5.24 5.69 -46.84
N PHE A 6 4.03 6.15 -46.51
CA PHE A 6 3.58 6.34 -45.14
C PHE A 6 3.60 5.05 -44.33
N ASP A 7 3.08 3.96 -44.88
CA ASP A 7 3.02 2.66 -44.21
C ASP A 7 4.43 2.11 -43.94
N GLN A 8 5.31 2.10 -44.96
CA GLN A 8 6.70 1.65 -44.80
C GLN A 8 7.50 2.47 -43.80
N PHE A 9 7.39 3.80 -43.87
CA PHE A 9 8.16 4.66 -42.96
C PHE A 9 7.64 4.58 -41.53
N SER A 10 6.32 4.37 -41.33
CA SER A 10 5.75 4.14 -40.00
C SER A 10 6.29 2.86 -39.36
N GLU A 11 6.37 1.78 -40.11
CA GLU A 11 6.93 0.49 -39.65
C GLU A 11 8.43 0.64 -39.29
N GLN A 12 9.17 1.43 -40.07
CA GLN A 12 10.58 1.72 -39.78
C GLN A 12 10.76 2.57 -38.52
N LEU A 13 9.87 3.54 -38.26
CA LEU A 13 9.89 4.32 -37.03
C LEU A 13 9.56 3.49 -35.79
N ASP A 14 8.69 2.48 -35.93
CA ASP A 14 8.37 1.53 -34.86
C ASP A 14 9.55 0.63 -34.50
N THR A 15 10.23 0.09 -35.51
CA THR A 15 11.42 -0.74 -35.28
C THR A 15 12.58 0.03 -34.65
N LEU A 16 12.72 1.33 -34.95
CA LEU A 16 13.74 2.22 -34.39
C LEU A 16 13.33 2.87 -33.06
N ASN A 17 12.13 2.60 -32.56
CA ASN A 17 11.58 3.13 -31.32
C ASN A 17 11.61 4.68 -31.24
N GLN A 18 11.41 5.35 -32.39
CA GLN A 18 11.48 6.81 -32.53
C GLN A 18 10.09 7.47 -32.35
N SER A 19 9.58 7.41 -31.12
CA SER A 19 8.21 7.85 -30.77
C SER A 19 7.91 9.32 -31.11
N SER A 20 8.88 10.23 -30.90
CA SER A 20 8.72 11.65 -31.21
C SER A 20 8.58 11.95 -32.71
N LEU A 21 9.36 11.25 -33.55
CA LEU A 21 9.28 11.35 -35.01
C LEU A 21 8.01 10.68 -35.54
N LYS A 22 7.57 9.58 -34.92
CA LYS A 22 6.31 8.92 -35.26
C LYS A 22 5.12 9.85 -35.09
N GLY A 23 5.03 10.60 -33.99
CA GLY A 23 3.96 11.59 -33.80
C GLY A 23 3.92 12.66 -34.89
N GLN A 24 5.08 13.17 -35.32
CA GLN A 24 5.17 14.14 -36.42
C GLN A 24 4.76 13.53 -37.76
N TRP A 25 5.11 12.26 -38.00
CA TRP A 25 4.76 11.51 -39.19
C TRP A 25 3.25 11.26 -39.31
N LEU A 26 2.59 10.90 -38.21
CA LEU A 26 1.13 10.75 -38.14
C LEU A 26 0.40 12.08 -38.36
N ALA A 27 0.90 13.18 -37.78
CA ALA A 27 0.35 14.51 -38.01
C ALA A 27 0.50 14.98 -39.46
N TRP A 28 1.60 14.62 -40.13
CA TRP A 28 1.75 14.84 -41.57
C TRP A 28 0.75 14.01 -42.38
N ALA A 29 0.56 12.73 -42.04
CA ALA A 29 -0.38 11.86 -42.73
C ALA A 29 -1.83 12.37 -42.66
N ARG A 30 -2.27 12.85 -41.49
CA ARG A 30 -3.60 13.49 -41.32
C ARG A 30 -3.79 14.69 -42.24
N ARG A 31 -2.78 15.58 -42.30
CA ARG A 31 -2.82 16.78 -43.14
C ARG A 31 -2.91 16.47 -44.63
N ASN A 32 -2.41 15.30 -45.03
CA ASN A 32 -2.42 14.83 -46.41
C ASN A 32 -3.58 13.85 -46.71
N GLY A 33 -4.54 13.68 -45.78
CA GLY A 33 -5.70 12.80 -45.97
C GLY A 33 -5.34 11.32 -46.12
N LEU A 34 -4.18 10.90 -45.62
CA LEU A 34 -3.75 9.50 -45.67
C LEU A 34 -4.49 8.68 -44.61
N LYS A 35 -4.70 7.39 -44.91
CA LYS A 35 -5.33 6.46 -43.96
C LYS A 35 -4.31 6.09 -42.89
N ILE A 36 -4.63 6.35 -41.63
CA ILE A 36 -3.82 5.96 -40.48
C ILE A 36 -4.39 4.65 -39.94
N SER A 37 -3.51 3.69 -39.64
CA SER A 37 -3.94 2.44 -39.03
C SER A 37 -4.50 2.70 -37.63
N ARG A 38 -5.55 1.97 -37.23
CA ARG A 38 -6.13 2.10 -35.89
C ARG A 38 -5.10 1.85 -34.78
N TYR A 39 -4.17 0.94 -35.02
CA TYR A 39 -3.05 0.69 -34.12
C TYR A 39 -2.16 1.92 -33.92
N ALA A 40 -1.83 2.64 -35.00
CA ALA A 40 -1.04 3.87 -34.91
C ALA A 40 -1.83 5.00 -34.20
N GLU A 41 -3.14 5.10 -34.44
CA GLU A 41 -3.99 6.04 -33.69
C GLU A 41 -4.06 5.69 -32.20
N LEU A 42 -4.19 4.41 -31.86
CA LEU A 42 -4.21 3.94 -30.47
C LEU A 42 -2.89 4.25 -29.77
N GLN A 43 -1.75 3.92 -30.38
CA GLN A 43 -0.44 4.19 -29.78
C GLN A 43 -0.21 5.68 -29.55
N GLU A 44 -0.57 6.53 -30.52
CA GLU A 44 -0.49 7.98 -30.33
C GLU A 44 -1.42 8.45 -29.20
N ALA A 45 -2.65 7.93 -29.15
CA ALA A 45 -3.60 8.28 -28.09
C ALA A 45 -3.12 7.84 -26.70
N LEU A 46 -2.53 6.65 -26.58
CA LEU A 46 -1.93 6.14 -25.33
C LEU A 46 -0.74 7.00 -24.89
N GLN A 47 0.15 7.37 -25.82
CA GLN A 47 1.30 8.22 -25.57
C GLN A 47 0.90 9.65 -25.18
N ALA A 48 -0.02 10.25 -25.93
CA ALA A 48 -0.51 11.61 -25.68
C ALA A 48 -1.53 11.68 -24.53
N ASN A 49 -1.92 10.52 -23.97
CA ASN A 49 -2.99 10.39 -22.97
C ASN A 49 -4.31 11.02 -23.43
N ASN A 50 -4.65 10.86 -24.71
CA ASN A 50 -5.81 11.50 -25.34
C ASN A 50 -7.08 10.67 -25.11
N ARG A 51 -7.76 10.95 -23.99
CA ARG A 51 -8.96 10.24 -23.54
C ARG A 51 -10.08 10.20 -24.57
N LEU A 52 -10.40 11.32 -25.21
CA LEU A 52 -11.47 11.40 -26.21
C LEU A 52 -11.21 10.46 -27.39
N VAL A 53 -9.96 10.34 -27.82
CA VAL A 53 -9.58 9.41 -28.89
C VAL A 53 -9.65 7.97 -28.40
N LEU A 54 -9.22 7.67 -27.18
CA LEU A 54 -9.31 6.33 -26.59
C LEU A 54 -10.77 5.87 -26.41
N GLU A 55 -11.66 6.73 -25.90
CA GLU A 55 -13.09 6.46 -25.77
C GLU A 55 -13.74 6.19 -27.12
N ARG A 56 -13.42 7.00 -28.13
CA ARG A 56 -13.88 6.79 -29.51
C ARG A 56 -13.37 5.46 -30.08
N LEU A 57 -12.10 5.14 -29.90
CA LEU A 57 -11.51 3.89 -30.38
C LEU A 57 -12.09 2.65 -29.66
N LEU A 58 -12.51 2.79 -28.41
CA LEU A 58 -13.18 1.71 -27.65
C LEU A 58 -14.64 1.51 -28.05
N ALA A 59 -15.33 2.57 -28.49
CA ALA A 59 -16.70 2.50 -28.99
C ALA A 59 -16.78 1.85 -30.39
N ASP A 60 -15.72 1.93 -31.17
CA ASP A 60 -15.63 1.31 -32.50
C ASP A 60 -15.20 -0.16 -32.41
N GLU A 61 -15.90 -1.07 -33.12
CA GLU A 61 -15.48 -2.46 -33.23
C GLU A 61 -14.22 -2.59 -34.11
N GLY A 62 -13.09 -3.00 -33.53
CA GLY A 62 -11.87 -3.34 -34.28
C GLY A 62 -10.55 -3.18 -33.54
N LEU A 63 -10.56 -2.83 -32.26
CA LEU A 63 -9.44 -3.10 -31.37
C LEU A 63 -9.43 -4.58 -30.98
N ASP A 64 -8.26 -5.21 -30.98
CA ASP A 64 -8.14 -6.55 -30.37
C ASP A 64 -8.34 -6.47 -28.84
N PRO A 65 -8.65 -7.58 -28.16
CA PRO A 65 -8.94 -7.54 -26.73
C PRO A 65 -7.79 -6.97 -25.87
N ALA A 66 -6.53 -7.22 -26.23
CA ALA A 66 -5.39 -6.72 -25.45
C ALA A 66 -5.22 -5.20 -25.59
N GLN A 67 -5.50 -4.67 -26.78
CA GLN A 67 -5.57 -3.23 -27.05
C GLN A 67 -6.73 -2.56 -26.31
N ARG A 68 -7.89 -3.23 -26.22
CA ARG A 68 -9.04 -2.73 -25.43
C ARG A 68 -8.70 -2.65 -23.95
N VAL A 69 -8.07 -3.69 -23.39
CA VAL A 69 -7.60 -3.70 -21.99
C VAL A 69 -6.63 -2.54 -21.73
N GLU A 70 -5.67 -2.30 -22.62
CA GLU A 70 -4.71 -1.19 -22.49
C GLU A 70 -5.39 0.18 -22.56
N ALA A 71 -6.35 0.38 -23.46
CA ALA A 71 -7.13 1.60 -23.55
C ALA A 71 -7.99 1.83 -22.29
N LEU A 72 -8.67 0.79 -21.79
CA LEU A 72 -9.47 0.85 -20.56
C LEU A 72 -8.63 1.18 -19.33
N GLN A 73 -7.47 0.54 -19.18
CA GLN A 73 -6.49 0.87 -18.13
C GLN A 73 -6.10 2.34 -18.18
N ARG A 74 -5.84 2.86 -19.40
CA ARG A 74 -5.44 4.25 -19.57
C ARG A 74 -6.55 5.25 -19.25
N LEU A 75 -7.81 4.85 -19.43
CA LEU A 75 -8.98 5.63 -19.03
C LEU A 75 -9.28 5.55 -17.53
N GLY A 76 -8.58 4.68 -16.78
CA GLY A 76 -8.82 4.44 -15.35
C GLY A 76 -9.90 3.39 -15.07
N SER A 77 -10.44 2.76 -16.13
CA SER A 77 -11.50 1.75 -16.06
C SER A 77 -10.97 0.36 -15.78
N ASN A 78 -10.24 0.21 -14.68
CA ASN A 78 -9.53 -1.01 -14.30
C ASN A 78 -10.47 -2.19 -14.07
N GLY A 79 -11.68 -1.98 -13.55
CA GLY A 79 -12.67 -3.05 -13.38
C GLY A 79 -13.12 -3.64 -14.72
N GLN A 80 -13.40 -2.76 -15.69
CA GLN A 80 -13.76 -3.17 -17.05
C GLN A 80 -12.56 -3.79 -17.78
N ALA A 81 -11.36 -3.23 -17.62
CA ALA A 81 -10.14 -3.79 -18.18
C ALA A 81 -9.90 -5.21 -17.68
N MET A 82 -10.13 -5.46 -16.39
CA MET A 82 -10.02 -6.79 -15.79
C MET A 82 -11.05 -7.76 -16.38
N ALA A 83 -12.33 -7.34 -16.44
CA ALA A 83 -13.40 -8.15 -17.03
C ALA A 83 -13.14 -8.50 -18.50
N GLU A 84 -12.73 -7.52 -19.32
CA GLU A 84 -12.37 -7.73 -20.73
C GLU A 84 -11.18 -8.70 -20.85
N SER A 85 -10.17 -8.55 -19.97
CA SER A 85 -8.98 -9.41 -20.00
C SER A 85 -9.32 -10.87 -19.71
N LEU A 86 -10.19 -11.15 -18.73
CA LEU A 86 -10.62 -12.50 -18.37
C LEU A 86 -11.59 -13.09 -19.40
N ALA A 87 -12.56 -12.31 -19.87
CA ALA A 87 -13.52 -12.74 -20.87
C ALA A 87 -12.83 -13.15 -22.17
N ALA A 88 -11.79 -12.40 -22.58
CA ALA A 88 -11.02 -12.68 -23.78
C ALA A 88 -10.07 -13.89 -23.68
N LEU A 89 -9.93 -14.50 -22.49
CA LEU A 89 -9.21 -15.78 -22.30
C LEU A 89 -10.10 -17.02 -22.54
N SER A 90 -11.42 -16.85 -22.58
CA SER A 90 -12.39 -17.94 -22.79
C SER A 90 -12.59 -18.34 -24.26
N PRO A 91 -12.50 -17.43 -25.27
CA PRO A 91 -12.03 -17.83 -26.60
C PRO A 91 -10.54 -18.25 -26.47
N GLU A 92 -10.02 -19.12 -27.34
CA GLU A 92 -8.57 -19.31 -27.44
C GLU A 92 -7.99 -18.27 -28.42
N PRO A 93 -7.56 -17.07 -27.97
CA PRO A 93 -6.94 -16.11 -28.87
C PRO A 93 -5.56 -16.63 -29.32
N PRO A 94 -4.99 -16.03 -30.38
CA PRO A 94 -3.61 -16.29 -30.77
C PRO A 94 -2.66 -16.19 -29.57
N VAL A 95 -1.65 -17.06 -29.51
CA VAL A 95 -0.75 -17.23 -28.34
C VAL A 95 -0.17 -15.91 -27.84
N ILE A 96 0.20 -15.00 -28.75
CA ILE A 96 0.77 -13.69 -28.41
C ILE A 96 -0.24 -12.83 -27.65
N VAL A 97 -1.48 -12.75 -28.13
CA VAL A 97 -2.57 -12.00 -27.50
C VAL A 97 -2.92 -12.63 -26.15
N ARG A 98 -2.98 -13.97 -26.08
CA ARG A 98 -3.20 -14.70 -24.82
C ARG A 98 -2.15 -14.34 -23.76
N GLN A 99 -0.87 -14.36 -24.13
CA GLN A 99 0.24 -14.06 -23.21
C GLN A 99 0.22 -12.59 -22.76
N GLN A 100 -0.21 -11.66 -23.61
CA GLN A 100 -0.38 -10.27 -23.24
C GLN A 100 -1.55 -10.08 -22.27
N LEU A 101 -2.71 -10.67 -22.56
CA LEU A 101 -3.89 -10.63 -21.69
C LEU A 101 -3.60 -11.21 -20.30
N LEU A 102 -2.89 -12.34 -20.23
CA LEU A 102 -2.48 -12.94 -18.95
C LEU A 102 -1.59 -11.98 -18.13
N ARG A 103 -0.62 -11.31 -18.77
CA ARG A 103 0.24 -10.33 -18.11
C ARG A 103 -0.55 -9.11 -17.62
N GLN A 104 -1.47 -8.59 -18.44
CA GLN A 104 -2.32 -7.46 -18.08
C GLN A 104 -3.27 -7.81 -16.93
N ALA A 105 -3.89 -8.99 -16.97
CA ALA A 105 -4.76 -9.49 -15.91
C ALA A 105 -4.01 -9.66 -14.58
N LEU A 106 -2.80 -10.23 -14.62
CA LEU A 106 -1.94 -10.35 -13.44
C LEU A 106 -1.57 -8.98 -12.86
N ALA A 107 -1.15 -8.03 -13.71
CA ALA A 107 -0.83 -6.67 -13.26
C ALA A 107 -2.04 -5.95 -12.64
N LEU A 108 -3.25 -6.13 -13.20
CA LEU A 108 -4.48 -5.58 -12.64
C LEU A 108 -4.87 -6.21 -11.30
N GLN A 109 -4.68 -7.53 -11.17
CA GLN A 109 -4.91 -8.24 -9.91
C GLN A 109 -3.91 -7.86 -8.81
N GLU A 110 -2.67 -7.54 -9.17
CA GLU A 110 -1.69 -7.03 -8.21
C GLU A 110 -2.04 -5.63 -7.71
N LEU A 111 -2.64 -4.79 -8.56
CA LEU A 111 -3.10 -3.45 -8.19
C LEU A 111 -4.34 -3.48 -7.30
N ASN A 112 -5.31 -4.35 -7.62
CA ASN A 112 -6.56 -4.48 -6.88
C ASN A 112 -6.79 -5.96 -6.51
N PRO A 113 -6.23 -6.42 -5.37
CA PRO A 113 -6.37 -7.80 -4.93
C PRO A 113 -7.84 -8.16 -4.64
N GLN A 114 -8.20 -9.42 -4.88
CA GLN A 114 -9.57 -9.89 -4.71
C GLN A 114 -9.58 -11.30 -4.12
N GLY A 115 -10.24 -11.45 -2.98
CA GLY A 115 -10.24 -12.71 -2.25
C GLY A 115 -10.65 -12.56 -0.80
N MET A 116 -10.44 -13.64 -0.07
CA MET A 116 -10.58 -13.71 1.36
C MET A 116 -9.29 -14.24 1.98
N GLN A 117 -8.91 -13.69 3.13
CA GLN A 117 -7.82 -14.16 3.95
C GLN A 117 -8.31 -14.33 5.38
N VAL A 118 -7.86 -15.39 6.03
CA VAL A 118 -8.02 -15.61 7.47
C VAL A 118 -6.68 -15.94 8.08
N GLY A 119 -6.46 -15.55 9.32
CA GLY A 119 -5.18 -15.80 9.96
C GLY A 119 -5.19 -15.65 11.46
N MET A 120 -4.04 -15.93 12.04
CA MET A 120 -3.68 -15.61 13.40
C MET A 120 -2.51 -14.65 13.36
N ARG A 121 -2.62 -13.54 14.10
CA ARG A 121 -1.56 -12.54 14.20
C ARG A 121 -1.19 -12.36 15.67
N ARG A 122 0.11 -12.25 15.94
CA ARG A 122 0.65 -11.73 17.19
C ARG A 122 1.56 -10.56 16.88
N GLN A 123 1.38 -9.47 17.60
CA GLN A 123 2.15 -8.24 17.48
C GLN A 123 2.65 -7.85 18.86
N ASP A 124 3.94 -7.60 18.96
CA ASP A 124 4.66 -7.31 20.20
C ASP A 124 5.34 -5.95 20.06
N PHE A 125 4.87 -4.97 20.81
CA PHE A 125 5.41 -3.61 20.86
C PHE A 125 6.58 -3.50 21.86
N GLY A 126 7.08 -4.62 22.39
CA GLY A 126 8.03 -4.69 23.50
C GLY A 126 7.29 -5.08 24.78
N SER A 127 6.74 -4.08 25.46
CA SER A 127 6.08 -4.24 26.74
C SER A 127 4.58 -4.57 26.65
N VAL A 128 3.94 -4.33 25.49
CA VAL A 128 2.53 -4.61 25.21
C VAL A 128 2.39 -5.50 23.98
N LYS A 129 1.51 -6.50 24.07
CA LYS A 129 1.33 -7.56 23.07
C LYS A 129 -0.14 -7.72 22.73
N LEU A 130 -0.41 -7.89 21.45
CA LEU A 130 -1.73 -8.19 20.91
C LEU A 130 -1.67 -9.54 20.20
N GLN A 131 -2.64 -10.41 20.41
CA GLN A 131 -2.73 -11.67 19.68
C GLN A 131 -4.15 -12.08 19.39
N GLY A 132 -4.40 -12.67 18.22
CA GLY A 132 -5.69 -13.27 17.92
C GLY A 132 -5.98 -13.43 16.43
N PRO A 133 -7.20 -13.88 16.10
CA PRO A 133 -7.60 -14.09 14.73
C PRO A 133 -7.83 -12.79 13.97
N THR A 134 -7.53 -12.84 12.67
CA THR A 134 -7.82 -11.78 11.70
C THR A 134 -8.54 -12.38 10.48
N ALA A 135 -9.35 -11.56 9.83
CA ALA A 135 -9.96 -11.87 8.54
C ALA A 135 -9.92 -10.63 7.65
N LEU A 136 -9.73 -10.83 6.35
CA LEU A 136 -9.76 -9.79 5.33
C LEU A 136 -10.58 -10.31 4.15
N VAL A 137 -11.48 -9.48 3.64
CA VAL A 137 -12.19 -9.74 2.38
C VAL A 137 -12.02 -8.51 1.51
N ALA A 138 -11.59 -8.69 0.25
CA ALA A 138 -11.48 -7.59 -0.68
C ALA A 138 -11.99 -7.95 -2.08
N GLY A 139 -12.45 -6.96 -2.81
CA GLY A 139 -13.04 -7.15 -4.13
C GLY A 139 -13.24 -5.85 -4.90
N GLN A 140 -13.35 -5.98 -6.22
CA GLN A 140 -13.76 -4.88 -7.08
C GLN A 140 -15.28 -4.66 -6.97
N LEU A 141 -15.69 -3.40 -6.97
CA LEU A 141 -17.08 -2.96 -7.09
C LEU A 141 -17.26 -2.20 -8.43
N ASP A 142 -18.49 -1.80 -8.73
CA ASP A 142 -18.79 -1.00 -9.91
C ASP A 142 -18.10 0.38 -9.88
N ASN A 143 -17.92 0.99 -11.06
CA ASN A 143 -17.34 2.33 -11.23
C ASN A 143 -15.91 2.50 -10.68
N ASP A 144 -15.10 1.45 -10.81
CA ASP A 144 -13.68 1.40 -10.42
C ASP A 144 -13.43 1.66 -8.93
N TRP A 145 -14.43 1.32 -8.11
CA TRP A 145 -14.27 1.17 -6.68
C TRP A 145 -13.66 -0.19 -6.36
N HIS A 146 -12.78 -0.21 -5.39
CA HIS A 146 -12.26 -1.39 -4.72
C HIS A 146 -12.63 -1.28 -3.26
N ALA A 147 -13.08 -2.38 -2.66
CA ALA A 147 -13.44 -2.42 -1.26
C ALA A 147 -12.60 -3.48 -0.55
N SER A 148 -12.16 -3.16 0.66
CA SER A 148 -11.55 -4.12 1.57
C SER A 148 -12.15 -3.99 2.97
N LEU A 149 -12.52 -5.12 3.56
CA LEU A 149 -13.04 -5.23 4.91
C LEU A 149 -12.09 -6.09 5.74
N SER A 150 -11.46 -5.48 6.74
CA SER A 150 -10.61 -6.13 7.72
C SER A 150 -11.37 -6.31 9.02
N LEU A 151 -11.33 -7.51 9.60
CA LEU A 151 -11.90 -7.85 10.89
C LEU A 151 -10.81 -8.44 11.78
N SER A 152 -10.81 -8.10 13.06
CA SER A 152 -9.89 -8.70 14.02
C SER A 152 -10.51 -8.83 15.40
N ARG A 153 -10.05 -9.84 16.12
CA ARG A 153 -10.34 -10.02 17.53
C ARG A 153 -9.02 -10.28 18.25
N LEU A 154 -8.50 -9.30 18.98
CA LEU A 154 -7.15 -9.32 19.52
C LEU A 154 -7.18 -9.17 21.04
N ASP A 155 -6.48 -10.07 21.73
CA ASP A 155 -6.31 -10.06 23.17
C ASP A 155 -5.04 -9.29 23.56
N TYR A 156 -5.17 -8.35 24.49
CA TYR A 156 -4.08 -7.54 25.01
C TYR A 156 -3.42 -8.20 26.21
N SER A 157 -2.09 -8.21 26.22
CA SER A 157 -1.30 -8.68 27.35
C SER A 157 0.05 -7.98 27.43
N GLY A 158 0.72 -8.08 28.57
CA GLY A 158 2.06 -7.55 28.77
C GLY A 158 2.16 -6.62 29.97
N SER A 159 3.36 -6.52 30.54
CA SER A 159 3.65 -5.67 31.71
C SER A 159 3.55 -4.18 31.40
N GLY A 160 3.65 -3.80 30.12
CA GLY A 160 3.52 -2.42 29.67
C GLY A 160 2.11 -1.86 29.72
N LEU A 161 1.08 -2.68 29.98
CA LEU A 161 -0.29 -2.19 30.11
C LEU A 161 -0.52 -1.39 31.42
N LEU A 162 0.43 -1.41 32.36
CA LEU A 162 0.33 -0.74 33.65
C LEU A 162 -0.97 -1.18 34.37
N ASN A 163 -1.86 -0.24 34.67
CA ASN A 163 -3.15 -0.49 35.32
C ASN A 163 -4.28 -0.75 34.32
N ALA A 164 -4.03 -0.57 33.02
CA ALA A 164 -5.04 -0.75 32.00
C ALA A 164 -5.35 -2.23 31.77
N GLN A 165 -6.63 -2.52 31.56
CA GLN A 165 -7.15 -3.86 31.29
C GLN A 165 -8.07 -3.82 30.06
N PRO A 166 -7.53 -3.50 28.86
CA PRO A 166 -8.32 -3.45 27.62
C PRO A 166 -8.94 -4.80 27.25
N GLY A 167 -8.43 -5.92 27.77
CA GLY A 167 -8.99 -7.25 27.52
C GLY A 167 -8.92 -7.62 26.04
N VAL A 168 -10.08 -7.95 25.47
CA VAL A 168 -10.20 -8.35 24.06
C VAL A 168 -10.81 -7.24 23.23
N GLU A 169 -10.07 -6.77 22.23
CA GLU A 169 -10.56 -5.82 21.25
C GLU A 169 -11.17 -6.52 20.04
N GLN A 170 -12.37 -6.08 19.67
CA GLN A 170 -13.00 -6.42 18.41
C GLN A 170 -12.94 -5.20 17.51
N ALA A 171 -12.28 -5.33 16.36
CA ALA A 171 -12.12 -4.22 15.43
C ALA A 171 -12.55 -4.59 14.01
N ALA A 172 -13.12 -3.61 13.32
CA ALA A 172 -13.51 -3.70 11.92
C ALA A 172 -13.04 -2.45 11.18
N GLU A 173 -12.48 -2.61 9.99
CA GLU A 173 -12.06 -1.52 9.11
C GLU A 173 -12.56 -1.78 7.69
N LEU A 174 -13.23 -0.79 7.12
CA LEU A 174 -13.66 -0.76 5.73
C LEU A 174 -12.85 0.32 5.00
N GLU A 175 -12.08 -0.07 3.98
CA GLU A 175 -11.46 0.85 3.04
C GLU A 175 -12.15 0.75 1.67
N LEU A 176 -12.48 1.91 1.11
CA LEU A 176 -13.00 2.08 -0.24
C LEU A 176 -12.02 2.92 -1.05
N THR A 177 -11.45 2.35 -2.11
CA THR A 177 -10.52 3.04 -3.01
C THR A 177 -11.12 3.19 -4.39
N ARG A 178 -11.17 4.40 -4.92
CA ARG A 178 -11.59 4.67 -6.30
C ARG A 178 -10.39 5.02 -7.16
N THR A 179 -10.23 4.32 -8.27
CA THR A 179 -9.28 4.73 -9.33
C THR A 179 -9.82 5.95 -10.06
N LEU A 180 -8.97 6.95 -10.28
CA LEU A 180 -9.29 8.20 -10.96
C LEU A 180 -8.25 8.50 -12.03
N ASP A 181 -8.57 9.38 -12.98
CA ASP A 181 -7.73 9.70 -14.14
C ASP A 181 -6.28 10.11 -13.80
N LYS A 182 -6.07 10.71 -12.62
CA LYS A 182 -4.76 11.15 -12.13
C LYS A 182 -4.50 10.65 -10.71
N GLY A 183 -4.65 9.35 -10.47
CA GLY A 183 -4.33 8.70 -9.19
C GLY A 183 -5.55 8.04 -8.56
N SER A 184 -5.76 8.20 -7.26
CA SER A 184 -6.83 7.51 -6.54
C SER A 184 -7.39 8.36 -5.40
N LEU A 185 -8.57 7.98 -4.91
CA LEU A 185 -9.20 8.49 -3.70
C LEU A 185 -9.50 7.30 -2.80
N SER A 186 -8.97 7.26 -1.58
CA SER A 186 -9.36 6.28 -0.56
C SER A 186 -10.18 6.94 0.54
N ILE A 187 -11.16 6.20 1.04
CA ILE A 187 -11.96 6.52 2.22
C ILE A 187 -11.88 5.30 3.14
N ALA A 188 -11.50 5.51 4.39
CA ALA A 188 -11.41 4.48 5.40
C ALA A 188 -12.35 4.82 6.57
N VAL A 189 -13.06 3.82 7.06
CA VAL A 189 -13.84 3.90 8.30
C VAL A 189 -13.48 2.70 9.13
N ASP A 190 -13.19 2.91 10.40
CA ASP A 190 -12.83 1.82 11.30
C ASP A 190 -13.44 2.01 12.68
N THR A 191 -13.66 0.90 13.37
CA THR A 191 -14.23 0.88 14.71
C THR A 191 -13.55 -0.19 15.53
N SER A 192 -13.45 0.06 16.83
CA SER A 192 -12.97 -0.91 17.81
C SER A 192 -13.78 -0.80 19.10
N ASP A 193 -14.04 -1.93 19.73
CA ASP A 193 -14.70 -2.08 21.03
C ASP A 193 -13.81 -2.95 21.92
N HIS A 194 -13.57 -2.49 23.15
CA HIS A 194 -12.85 -3.21 24.19
C HIS A 194 -13.09 -2.59 25.58
N ASP A 195 -12.56 -3.22 26.63
CA ASP A 195 -12.94 -2.93 28.03
C ASP A 195 -12.57 -1.52 28.54
N GLU A 196 -11.71 -0.78 27.82
CA GLU A 196 -11.32 0.61 28.16
C GLU A 196 -12.05 1.67 27.32
N GLY A 197 -12.85 1.25 26.34
CA GLY A 197 -13.70 2.15 25.56
C GLY A 197 -13.78 1.82 24.06
N ASP A 198 -14.74 2.48 23.43
CA ASP A 198 -15.02 2.35 21.99
C ASP A 198 -14.31 3.43 21.18
N ARG A 199 -14.05 3.11 19.92
CA ARG A 199 -13.53 4.04 18.93
C ARG A 199 -14.27 3.95 17.61
N PHE A 200 -14.44 5.08 16.96
CA PHE A 200 -14.90 5.18 15.58
C PHE A 200 -14.04 6.20 14.84
N GLY A 201 -13.27 5.72 13.86
CA GLY A 201 -12.32 6.50 13.08
C GLY A 201 -12.77 6.72 11.65
N PHE A 202 -12.32 7.83 11.06
CA PHE A 202 -12.50 8.18 9.66
C PHE A 202 -11.18 8.63 9.05
N GLY A 203 -10.88 8.17 7.85
CA GLY A 203 -9.72 8.56 7.07
C GLY A 203 -10.10 8.87 5.62
N ILE A 204 -9.45 9.86 5.04
CA ILE A 204 -9.55 10.16 3.61
C ILE A 204 -8.16 10.43 3.06
N SER A 205 -7.84 9.84 1.90
CA SER A 205 -6.59 10.13 1.19
C SER A 205 -6.80 10.37 -0.29
N ARG A 206 -6.04 11.31 -0.85
CA ARG A 206 -6.06 11.68 -2.26
C ARG A 206 -4.66 11.53 -2.83
N ARG A 207 -4.48 10.52 -3.68
CA ARG A 207 -3.27 10.34 -4.47
C ARG A 207 -3.41 11.04 -5.82
N LEU A 208 -2.44 11.90 -6.14
CA LEU A 208 -2.31 12.63 -7.38
C LEU A 208 -1.09 12.13 -8.16
N GLN A 209 -1.33 11.55 -9.32
CA GLN A 209 -0.26 11.21 -10.26
C GLN A 209 0.06 12.46 -11.09
N LEU A 210 1.19 13.12 -10.80
CA LEU A 210 1.59 14.37 -11.45
C LEU A 210 2.23 14.09 -12.82
N THR A 211 3.12 13.11 -12.87
CA THR A 211 3.82 12.65 -14.08
C THR A 211 3.87 11.12 -14.07
N SER A 212 4.50 10.48 -15.05
CA SER A 212 4.78 9.03 -14.97
C SER A 212 5.74 8.63 -13.84
N LYS A 213 6.44 9.59 -13.23
CA LYS A 213 7.50 9.36 -12.23
C LYS A 213 7.19 9.95 -10.86
N ASP A 214 6.28 10.93 -10.81
CA ASP A 214 6.01 11.72 -9.62
C ASP A 214 4.56 11.54 -9.16
N ALA A 215 4.39 11.21 -7.89
CA ALA A 215 3.11 11.14 -7.22
C ALA A 215 3.14 11.92 -5.90
N LEU A 216 2.03 12.57 -5.57
CA LEU A 216 1.78 13.17 -4.27
C LEU A 216 0.55 12.55 -3.64
N GLU A 217 0.52 12.46 -2.32
CA GLU A 217 -0.62 11.95 -1.59
C GLU A 217 -0.90 12.82 -0.36
N PHE A 218 -2.14 13.26 -0.24
CA PHE A 218 -2.63 13.99 0.92
C PHE A 218 -3.54 13.08 1.73
N HIS A 219 -3.41 13.08 3.05
CA HIS A 219 -4.30 12.32 3.93
C HIS A 219 -4.80 13.20 5.08
N ALA A 220 -5.99 12.89 5.55
CA ALA A 220 -6.57 13.44 6.76
C ALA A 220 -7.27 12.32 7.54
N ASP A 221 -6.99 12.27 8.83
CA ASP A 221 -7.42 11.26 9.77
C ASP A 221 -8.15 11.93 10.94
N TRP A 222 -9.23 11.30 11.38
CA TRP A 222 -9.98 11.66 12.58
C TRP A 222 -10.22 10.41 13.42
N GLN A 223 -9.81 10.43 14.67
CA GLN A 223 -9.99 9.35 15.66
C GLN A 223 -9.56 7.96 15.17
N ARG A 224 -8.53 7.93 14.31
CA ARG A 224 -7.95 6.68 13.79
C ARG A 224 -7.15 5.97 14.87
N GLN A 225 -6.94 4.67 14.69
CA GLN A 225 -6.08 3.87 15.55
C GLN A 225 -4.67 4.49 15.63
N ALA A 226 -4.16 4.64 16.85
CA ALA A 226 -2.79 5.07 17.09
C ALA A 226 -1.88 3.85 17.26
N GLU A 227 -0.68 3.86 16.72
CA GLU A 227 0.26 2.70 16.76
C GLU A 227 1.68 3.11 17.17
N GLU A 228 1.85 4.36 17.61
CA GLU A 228 3.16 4.91 17.93
C GLU A 228 3.78 4.29 19.18
N SER A 229 2.97 3.64 20.02
CA SER A 229 3.37 2.76 21.10
C SER A 229 2.28 1.70 21.36
N GLY A 230 2.63 0.64 22.08
CA GLY A 230 1.66 -0.38 22.47
C GLY A 230 0.58 0.14 23.44
N LEU A 231 0.94 1.04 24.37
CA LEU A 231 -0.02 1.68 25.26
C LEU A 231 -0.97 2.63 24.52
N LEU A 232 -0.43 3.41 23.57
CA LEU A 232 -1.26 4.30 22.75
C LEU A 232 -2.14 3.52 21.77
N ARG A 233 -1.71 2.33 21.36
CA ARG A 233 -2.53 1.36 20.61
C ARG A 233 -3.70 0.82 21.42
N ALA A 234 -3.50 0.62 22.72
CA ALA A 234 -4.53 0.13 23.62
C ALA A 234 -5.50 1.23 24.07
N LEU A 235 -5.03 2.46 24.32
CA LEU A 235 -5.79 3.48 25.04
C LEU A 235 -6.01 4.76 24.25
N GLY A 236 -5.42 4.86 23.06
CA GLY A 236 -5.30 6.11 22.32
C GLY A 236 -5.98 6.11 20.97
N GLN A 237 -6.17 7.32 20.47
CA GLN A 237 -6.66 7.61 19.14
C GLN A 237 -5.91 8.81 18.56
N ARG A 238 -5.89 8.91 17.24
CA ARG A 238 -5.11 9.89 16.50
C ARG A 238 -5.97 10.67 15.52
N ASP A 239 -5.84 11.99 15.58
CA ASP A 239 -6.20 12.90 14.50
C ASP A 239 -4.93 13.32 13.76
N GLY A 240 -5.02 13.54 12.46
CA GLY A 240 -3.85 14.01 11.73
C GLY A 240 -4.15 14.47 10.32
N PHE A 241 -3.19 15.20 9.77
CA PHE A 241 -3.14 15.45 8.34
C PHE A 241 -1.70 15.38 7.89
N GLY A 242 -1.50 15.00 6.63
CA GLY A 242 -0.16 14.92 6.09
C GLY A 242 -0.13 14.89 4.58
N VAL A 243 1.11 14.99 4.09
CA VAL A 243 1.45 14.92 2.68
C VAL A 243 2.63 13.98 2.51
N SER A 244 2.61 13.17 1.48
CA SER A 244 3.74 12.37 1.05
C SER A 244 3.98 12.51 -0.44
N GLY A 245 5.23 12.26 -0.86
CA GLY A 245 5.64 12.30 -2.24
C GLY A 245 6.55 11.13 -2.58
N ALA A 246 6.41 10.64 -3.81
CA ALA A 246 7.26 9.62 -4.38
C ALA A 246 7.74 10.07 -5.76
N HIS A 247 9.06 10.00 -5.97
CA HIS A 247 9.76 10.50 -7.14
C HIS A 247 10.70 9.43 -7.68
N ALA A 248 10.41 8.90 -8.86
CA ALA A 248 11.32 7.99 -9.57
C ALA A 248 12.43 8.81 -10.26
N ILE A 249 13.63 8.77 -9.69
CA ILE A 249 14.81 9.48 -10.20
C ILE A 249 15.32 8.77 -11.46
N SER A 250 15.45 7.45 -11.38
CA SER A 250 15.86 6.57 -12.48
C SER A 250 14.93 5.35 -12.55
N ALA A 251 15.23 4.41 -13.43
CA ALA A 251 14.55 3.12 -13.42
C ALA A 251 14.80 2.35 -12.10
N ARG A 252 15.96 2.55 -11.46
CA ARG A 252 16.39 1.82 -10.24
C ARG A 252 16.22 2.62 -8.96
N ASP A 253 16.19 3.95 -9.06
CA ASP A 253 16.29 4.84 -7.90
C ASP A 253 14.96 5.57 -7.67
N GLN A 254 14.43 5.46 -6.44
CA GLN A 254 13.23 6.17 -6.02
C GLN A 254 13.48 6.90 -4.70
N PHE A 255 13.06 8.16 -4.67
CA PHE A 255 13.05 8.99 -3.48
C PHE A 255 11.62 9.14 -2.98
N SER A 256 11.39 8.94 -1.70
CA SER A 256 10.09 9.16 -1.06
C SER A 256 10.25 9.98 0.22
N TRP A 257 9.22 10.75 0.54
CA TRP A 257 9.18 11.58 1.73
C TRP A 257 7.75 11.73 2.23
N SER A 258 7.58 11.95 3.53
CA SER A 258 6.29 12.24 4.15
C SER A 258 6.45 13.27 5.27
N LEU A 259 5.47 14.16 5.38
CA LEU A 259 5.33 15.12 6.48
C LEU A 259 3.91 15.03 7.02
N ALA A 260 3.77 14.89 8.33
CA ALA A 260 2.47 14.82 9.00
C ALA A 260 2.46 15.69 10.25
N HIS A 261 1.29 16.26 10.54
CA HIS A 261 0.96 16.82 11.85
C HIS A 261 -0.10 15.94 12.49
N GLN A 262 0.12 15.56 13.75
CA GLN A 262 -0.72 14.61 14.46
C GLN A 262 -1.06 15.13 15.85
N ARG A 263 -2.26 14.78 16.31
CA ARG A 263 -2.73 14.99 17.66
C ARG A 263 -3.22 13.66 18.21
N TYR A 264 -2.87 13.38 19.45
CA TYR A 264 -3.26 12.19 20.17
C TYR A 264 -4.14 12.54 21.36
N SER A 265 -5.14 11.70 21.56
CA SER A 265 -6.00 11.69 22.73
C SER A 265 -6.22 10.26 23.19
N LEU A 266 -6.67 10.10 24.43
CA LEU A 266 -7.22 8.84 24.89
C LEU A 266 -8.57 8.56 24.22
N LEU A 267 -9.09 7.33 24.38
CA LEU A 267 -10.43 6.93 23.90
C LEU A 267 -11.54 7.83 24.47
N ASP A 268 -11.39 8.30 25.71
CA ASP A 268 -12.31 9.26 26.36
C ASP A 268 -12.19 10.72 25.87
N GLY A 269 -11.26 10.98 24.94
CA GLY A 269 -11.03 12.30 24.34
C GLY A 269 -10.03 13.21 25.07
N LYS A 270 -9.48 12.79 26.22
CA LYS A 270 -8.45 13.57 26.93
C LYS A 270 -7.17 13.67 26.10
N ALA A 271 -6.62 14.87 25.96
CA ALA A 271 -5.47 15.11 25.11
C ALA A 271 -4.17 14.53 25.70
N VAL A 272 -3.42 13.77 24.90
CA VAL A 272 -2.12 13.21 25.25
C VAL A 272 -1.00 14.13 24.76
N GLY A 273 -1.04 14.51 23.48
CA GLY A 273 -0.01 15.36 22.89
C GLY A 273 -0.26 15.67 21.42
N SER A 274 0.58 16.53 20.84
CA SER A 274 0.50 16.87 19.42
C SER A 274 1.86 17.23 18.86
N GLY A 275 2.10 16.98 17.58
CA GLY A 275 3.44 17.15 17.02
C GLY A 275 3.52 16.90 15.53
N GLN A 276 4.75 16.79 15.06
CA GLN A 276 5.07 16.61 13.65
C GLN A 276 5.96 15.41 13.46
N GLN A 277 5.77 14.71 12.34
CA GLN A 277 6.61 13.61 11.91
C GLN A 277 7.06 13.85 10.46
N ALA A 278 8.33 13.56 10.21
CA ALA A 278 8.97 13.59 8.91
C ALA A 278 9.64 12.24 8.64
N ASN A 279 9.43 11.69 7.45
CA ASN A 279 10.15 10.52 6.96
C ASN A 279 10.73 10.84 5.59
N ILE A 280 11.95 10.35 5.33
CA ILE A 280 12.63 10.44 4.06
C ILE A 280 13.24 9.07 3.78
N GLU A 281 13.06 8.52 2.59
CA GLU A 281 13.67 7.26 2.17
C GLU A 281 14.17 7.33 0.73
N LEU A 282 15.40 6.85 0.52
CA LEU A 282 15.96 6.56 -0.79
C LEU A 282 16.02 5.04 -0.97
N SER A 283 15.50 4.56 -2.09
CA SER A 283 15.52 3.15 -2.45
C SER A 283 16.23 2.93 -3.78
N HIS A 284 16.96 1.81 -3.87
CA HIS A 284 17.71 1.39 -5.04
C HIS A 284 17.42 -0.08 -5.37
N ALA A 285 16.90 -0.35 -6.57
CA ALA A 285 16.69 -1.69 -7.07
C ALA A 285 17.97 -2.27 -7.68
N VAL A 286 18.57 -3.25 -6.99
CA VAL A 286 19.71 -4.05 -7.49
C VAL A 286 19.22 -5.06 -8.51
N PHE A 287 18.11 -5.74 -8.22
CA PHE A 287 17.42 -6.64 -9.15
C PHE A 287 15.92 -6.32 -9.18
N PHE A 288 15.36 -6.21 -10.38
CA PHE A 288 13.96 -5.86 -10.60
C PHE A 288 13.01 -7.05 -10.44
N GLU A 289 13.37 -8.22 -10.99
CA GLU A 289 12.55 -9.42 -10.92
C GLU A 289 13.40 -10.69 -10.76
N GLY A 290 12.94 -11.57 -9.86
CA GLY A 290 13.30 -12.99 -9.83
C GLY A 290 14.68 -13.41 -9.32
N PRO A 291 15.05 -13.21 -8.03
CA PRO A 291 14.37 -12.46 -6.97
C PRO A 291 14.60 -10.95 -7.05
N ALA A 292 13.65 -10.17 -6.54
CA ALA A 292 13.84 -8.72 -6.40
C ALA A 292 14.77 -8.44 -5.22
N TRP A 293 15.73 -7.54 -5.42
CA TRP A 293 16.61 -7.05 -4.37
C TRP A 293 16.58 -5.53 -4.37
N THR A 294 16.12 -4.95 -3.27
CA THR A 294 16.14 -3.51 -3.02
C THR A 294 17.02 -3.17 -1.82
N LEU A 295 17.82 -2.13 -1.96
CA LEU A 295 18.53 -1.47 -0.87
C LEU A 295 17.80 -0.19 -0.52
N ARG A 296 17.73 0.15 0.77
CA ARG A 296 17.05 1.35 1.27
C ARG A 296 17.89 2.06 2.31
N SER A 297 17.82 3.38 2.32
CA SER A 297 18.33 4.22 3.39
C SER A 297 17.29 5.27 3.74
N GLY A 298 17.09 5.52 5.03
CA GLY A 298 16.02 6.40 5.46
C GLY A 298 16.31 7.14 6.75
N LEU A 299 15.58 8.24 6.91
CA LEU A 299 15.60 9.12 8.07
C LEU A 299 14.17 9.32 8.54
N THR A 300 13.92 8.99 9.80
CA THR A 300 12.66 9.30 10.48
C THR A 300 12.94 10.26 11.61
N TYR A 301 12.17 11.34 11.69
CA TYR A 301 12.21 12.28 12.80
C TYR A 301 10.79 12.63 13.22
N SER A 302 10.54 12.66 14.52
CA SER A 302 9.29 13.17 15.05
C SER A 302 9.50 13.90 16.36
N LYS A 303 8.66 14.90 16.58
CA LYS A 303 8.67 15.75 17.76
C LYS A 303 7.24 16.06 18.18
N TYR A 304 6.90 15.69 19.40
CA TYR A 304 5.60 15.92 20.02
C TYR A 304 5.74 16.80 21.25
N GLN A 305 4.70 17.58 21.51
CA GLN A 305 4.50 18.32 22.73
C GLN A 305 3.47 17.54 23.55
N LEU A 306 3.90 17.00 24.67
CA LEU A 306 3.05 16.26 25.59
C LEU A 306 2.27 17.22 26.48
N LYS A 307 1.09 16.80 26.93
CA LYS A 307 0.36 17.52 27.98
C LYS A 307 1.00 17.25 29.33
N ASN A 308 0.96 18.25 30.22
CA ASN A 308 1.60 18.19 31.53
C ASN A 308 0.64 17.67 32.63
N ASP A 309 -0.65 17.58 32.34
CA ASP A 309 -1.65 17.16 33.31
C ASP A 309 -1.62 15.63 33.47
N PRO A 310 -1.63 15.11 34.71
CA PRO A 310 -1.80 13.68 34.94
C PRO A 310 -3.11 13.20 34.29
N LEU A 311 -3.08 12.08 33.57
CA LEU A 311 -4.30 11.49 33.03
C LEU A 311 -5.09 10.87 34.20
N PRO A 312 -6.43 11.02 34.26
CA PRO A 312 -7.20 10.56 35.40
C PRO A 312 -7.05 9.06 35.62
N ASP A 313 -6.78 8.72 36.87
CA ASP A 313 -6.87 7.38 37.40
C ASP A 313 -8.35 7.14 37.74
N ASP A 314 -9.07 6.36 36.95
CA ASP A 314 -10.44 5.93 37.29
C ASP A 314 -10.42 4.80 38.34
N THR A 315 -9.26 4.48 38.92
CA THR A 315 -9.16 3.56 40.06
C THR A 315 -8.89 4.34 41.35
N ASP A 316 -9.80 4.19 42.33
CA ASP A 316 -9.59 4.51 43.75
C ASP A 316 -8.52 3.56 44.35
N SER A 317 -7.33 3.52 43.75
CA SER A 317 -6.22 2.68 44.16
C SER A 317 -5.37 3.43 45.17
N ALA A 318 -5.75 3.31 46.44
CA ALA A 318 -4.92 3.71 47.56
C ALA A 318 -3.63 2.85 47.63
N ALA A 319 -2.61 3.21 46.86
CA ALA A 319 -1.17 3.03 47.15
C ALA A 319 -0.33 3.22 45.89
N GLY A 320 0.36 4.36 45.73
CA GLY A 320 1.68 4.47 45.07
C GLY A 320 1.93 3.79 43.71
N GLU A 321 0.92 3.43 42.93
CA GLU A 321 1.07 2.75 41.64
C GLU A 321 1.22 3.78 40.50
N SER A 322 2.01 3.41 39.48
CA SER A 322 2.49 4.29 38.42
C SER A 322 1.33 4.97 37.67
N LEU A 323 1.15 6.27 37.89
CA LEU A 323 0.17 7.08 37.19
C LEU A 323 0.39 7.01 35.67
N LEU A 324 -0.69 6.84 34.91
CA LEU A 324 -0.66 6.95 33.45
C LEU A 324 -0.27 8.39 33.09
N THR A 325 0.96 8.58 32.62
CA THR A 325 1.44 9.89 32.17
C THR A 325 1.48 9.94 30.64
N PRO A 326 1.28 11.12 30.02
CA PRO A 326 1.43 11.27 28.58
C PRO A 326 2.79 10.80 28.03
N ALA A 327 3.84 10.83 28.85
CA ALA A 327 5.17 10.33 28.49
C ALA A 327 5.26 8.81 28.38
N ALA A 328 4.42 8.06 29.11
CA ALA A 328 4.33 6.60 28.97
C ALA A 328 3.63 6.20 27.65
N LEU A 329 2.79 7.08 27.11
CA LEU A 329 2.03 6.82 25.88
C LEU A 329 2.81 7.22 24.63
N LEU A 330 3.49 8.37 24.64
CA LEU A 330 4.07 8.97 23.46
C LEU A 330 5.46 9.56 23.73
N GLN A 331 6.43 9.18 22.90
CA GLN A 331 7.78 9.73 22.96
C GLN A 331 7.75 11.19 22.55
N GLU A 332 8.33 12.09 23.35
CA GLU A 332 8.44 13.50 22.96
C GLU A 332 9.25 13.64 21.67
N ARG A 333 10.34 12.86 21.51
CA ARG A 333 11.23 12.95 20.36
C ARG A 333 11.70 11.57 19.94
N PHE A 334 11.60 11.30 18.64
CA PHE A 334 12.18 10.11 18.05
C PHE A 334 12.96 10.51 16.80
N GLY A 335 14.15 9.93 16.66
CA GLY A 335 15.01 10.19 15.53
C GLY A 335 15.82 8.96 15.18
N GLN A 336 15.68 8.44 13.95
CA GLN A 336 16.38 7.27 13.46
C GLN A 336 16.93 7.46 12.05
N LEU A 337 18.20 7.10 11.86
CA LEU A 337 18.81 6.89 10.54
C LEU A 337 18.96 5.39 10.35
N TYR A 338 18.58 4.84 9.20
CA TYR A 338 18.70 3.41 8.93
C TYR A 338 19.17 3.10 7.52
N VAL A 339 19.68 1.88 7.37
CA VAL A 339 19.90 1.19 6.10
C VAL A 339 19.23 -0.16 6.15
N GLY A 340 18.67 -0.60 5.03
CA GLY A 340 18.00 -1.89 4.92
C GLY A 340 18.21 -2.55 3.57
N SER A 341 17.98 -3.85 3.54
CA SER A 341 18.06 -4.69 2.36
C SER A 341 16.90 -5.67 2.36
N THR A 342 16.11 -5.64 1.28
CA THR A 342 14.98 -6.55 1.08
C THR A 342 15.28 -7.47 -0.09
N TRP A 343 15.28 -8.77 0.16
CA TRP A 343 15.33 -9.83 -0.84
C TRP A 343 13.99 -10.54 -0.86
N ARG A 344 13.33 -10.59 -2.01
CA ARG A 344 12.02 -11.22 -2.08
C ARG A 344 11.72 -11.87 -3.42
N ARG A 345 10.84 -12.85 -3.36
CA ARG A 345 10.15 -13.43 -4.50
C ARG A 345 8.66 -13.47 -4.17
N GLY A 346 7.91 -12.48 -4.64
CA GLY A 346 6.53 -12.26 -4.20
C GLY A 346 6.45 -11.78 -2.74
N PHE A 347 5.23 -11.67 -2.23
CA PHE A 347 4.94 -11.27 -0.86
C PHE A 347 4.18 -12.39 -0.14
N PRO A 348 4.81 -13.08 0.82
CA PRO A 348 4.12 -14.07 1.64
C PRO A 348 2.90 -13.49 2.34
N GLY A 349 1.75 -14.14 2.18
CA GLY A 349 0.53 -13.73 2.86
C GLY A 349 -0.16 -12.54 2.19
N ALA A 350 0.19 -12.23 0.94
CA ALA A 350 -0.63 -11.35 0.12
C ALA A 350 -1.99 -12.01 -0.17
N LEU A 351 -3.02 -11.19 -0.36
CA LEU A 351 -4.36 -11.70 -0.67
C LEU A 351 -4.36 -12.47 -2.01
N ASN A 352 -3.64 -11.95 -2.99
CA ASN A 352 -3.43 -12.59 -4.29
C ASN A 352 -1.96 -12.96 -4.45
N ARG A 353 -1.70 -14.22 -4.79
CA ARG A 353 -0.33 -14.72 -5.01
C ARG A 353 0.21 -14.25 -6.36
N GLY A 354 1.30 -13.48 -6.35
CA GLY A 354 1.98 -13.02 -7.57
C GLY A 354 2.92 -14.05 -8.24
N THR A 355 3.19 -15.20 -7.61
CA THR A 355 4.13 -16.21 -8.13
C THR A 355 3.53 -17.61 -8.16
N ALA A 356 4.01 -18.50 -9.03
CA ALA A 356 3.33 -19.79 -9.29
C ALA A 356 3.59 -20.91 -8.26
N GLN A 357 4.60 -20.81 -7.38
CA GLN A 357 4.99 -21.93 -6.50
C GLN A 357 5.12 -21.51 -5.04
N PHE A 358 6.19 -20.78 -4.72
CA PHE A 358 6.48 -20.31 -3.37
C PHE A 358 6.80 -18.83 -3.41
N SER A 359 6.33 -18.11 -2.39
CA SER A 359 6.72 -16.74 -2.11
C SER A 359 7.65 -16.74 -0.91
N TRP A 360 8.61 -15.81 -0.89
CA TRP A 360 9.47 -15.62 0.28
C TRP A 360 9.96 -14.18 0.34
N LEU A 361 10.24 -13.74 1.55
CA LEU A 361 10.81 -12.43 1.83
C LEU A 361 11.83 -12.55 2.95
N LEU A 362 12.96 -11.86 2.79
CA LEU A 362 13.94 -11.58 3.83
C LEU A 362 14.24 -10.09 3.75
N ASP A 363 13.83 -9.36 4.76
CA ASP A 363 14.12 -7.95 4.94
C ASP A 363 14.94 -7.79 6.22
N VAL A 364 16.06 -7.09 6.09
CA VAL A 364 16.95 -6.76 7.20
C VAL A 364 17.17 -5.28 7.23
N GLN A 365 17.18 -4.71 8.43
CA GLN A 365 17.42 -3.30 8.65
C GLN A 365 18.32 -3.10 9.86
N ALA A 366 19.24 -2.14 9.78
CA ALA A 366 20.03 -1.67 10.91
C ALA A 366 20.00 -0.14 10.93
N GLY A 367 19.96 0.44 12.12
CA GLY A 367 19.89 1.88 12.28
C GLY A 367 20.45 2.40 13.59
N TRP A 368 20.56 3.71 13.65
CA TRP A 368 20.99 4.48 14.81
C TRP A 368 19.87 5.43 15.22
N GLN A 369 19.35 5.23 16.44
CA GLN A 369 18.39 6.12 17.06
C GLN A 369 19.14 7.19 17.84
N TRP A 370 19.31 8.39 17.27
CA TRP A 370 20.17 9.42 17.87
C TRP A 370 19.53 10.13 19.07
N THR A 371 18.20 10.08 19.20
CA THR A 371 17.48 10.64 20.36
C THR A 371 17.68 9.77 21.61
N GLU A 372 17.69 8.45 21.43
CA GLU A 372 17.90 7.44 22.48
C GLU A 372 19.36 6.97 22.60
N GLN A 373 20.23 7.42 21.69
CA GLN A 373 21.64 7.02 21.60
C GLN A 373 21.84 5.50 21.58
N GLN A 374 21.03 4.79 20.79
CA GLN A 374 21.11 3.34 20.68
C GLN A 374 21.07 2.84 19.24
N THR A 375 21.73 1.70 19.00
CA THR A 375 21.65 0.97 17.74
C THR A 375 20.41 0.10 17.76
N ASN A 376 19.69 0.05 16.64
CA ASN A 376 18.58 -0.87 16.45
C ASN A 376 18.76 -1.71 15.20
N TYR A 377 18.14 -2.89 15.19
CA TYR A 377 18.05 -3.72 14.01
C TYR A 377 16.70 -4.42 13.97
N ALA A 378 16.25 -4.72 12.75
CA ALA A 378 15.02 -5.43 12.50
C ALA A 378 15.24 -6.50 11.43
N ILE A 379 14.55 -7.62 11.59
CA ILE A 379 14.53 -8.73 10.64
C ILE A 379 13.07 -9.09 10.41
N THR A 380 12.63 -9.02 9.16
CA THR A 380 11.33 -9.52 8.74
C THR A 380 11.54 -10.62 7.72
N THR A 381 10.94 -11.78 7.93
CA THR A 381 10.97 -12.87 6.98
C THR A 381 9.62 -13.53 6.85
N GLY A 382 9.36 -14.14 5.70
CA GLY A 382 8.17 -14.94 5.51
C GLY A 382 8.33 -15.93 4.37
N VAL A 383 7.50 -16.95 4.41
CA VAL A 383 7.38 -17.96 3.36
C VAL A 383 5.91 -18.24 3.12
N GLY A 384 5.50 -18.19 1.86
CA GLY A 384 4.17 -18.57 1.41
C GLY A 384 4.25 -19.75 0.44
N MET A 385 3.31 -20.68 0.57
CA MET A 385 3.24 -21.85 -0.28
C MET A 385 1.81 -22.10 -0.75
N ARG A 386 1.70 -22.58 -1.98
CA ARG A 386 0.43 -23.05 -2.54
C ARG A 386 -0.05 -24.30 -1.83
N VAL A 387 -1.30 -24.30 -1.38
CA VAL A 387 -1.93 -25.49 -0.78
C VAL A 387 -2.89 -26.13 -1.78
N LEU A 388 -3.93 -25.41 -2.20
CA LEU A 388 -4.96 -25.89 -3.12
C LEU A 388 -5.22 -24.82 -4.19
N GLY A 389 -5.26 -25.23 -5.46
CA GLY A 389 -5.58 -24.30 -6.56
C GLY A 389 -4.67 -23.08 -6.58
N ASP A 390 -5.23 -21.90 -6.36
CA ASP A 390 -4.52 -20.61 -6.34
C ASP A 390 -4.36 -20.03 -4.92
N ASP A 391 -4.73 -20.80 -3.90
CA ASP A 391 -4.68 -20.40 -2.50
C ASP A 391 -3.25 -20.41 -1.97
N GLU A 392 -2.99 -19.65 -0.90
CA GLU A 392 -1.69 -19.56 -0.25
C GLU A 392 -1.81 -19.72 1.28
N LEU A 393 -0.94 -20.56 1.85
CA LEU A 393 -0.66 -20.57 3.28
C LEU A 393 0.68 -19.88 3.49
N ALA A 394 0.71 -18.86 4.34
CA ALA A 394 1.90 -18.09 4.62
C ALA A 394 2.22 -18.00 6.11
N PHE A 395 3.52 -17.99 6.38
CA PHE A 395 4.10 -17.78 7.70
C PHE A 395 4.96 -16.53 7.63
N THR A 396 4.74 -15.60 8.55
CA THR A 396 5.51 -14.36 8.65
C THR A 396 6.08 -14.20 10.06
N PHE A 397 7.30 -13.70 10.13
CA PHE A 397 8.03 -13.42 11.35
C PHE A 397 8.72 -12.08 11.22
N GLY A 398 8.54 -11.22 12.22
CA GLY A 398 9.23 -9.96 12.37
C GLY A 398 9.86 -9.88 13.75
N TYR A 399 11.06 -9.36 13.82
CA TYR A 399 11.77 -9.04 15.07
C TYR A 399 12.35 -7.64 14.97
N GLN A 400 12.28 -6.87 16.04
CA GLN A 400 12.91 -5.57 16.17
C GLN A 400 13.53 -5.42 17.55
N SER A 401 14.82 -5.06 17.60
CA SER A 401 15.58 -4.99 18.85
C SER A 401 15.16 -3.84 19.77
N ALA A 402 14.68 -2.74 19.19
CA ALA A 402 14.25 -1.55 19.90
C ALA A 402 13.09 -0.90 19.13
N PRO A 403 11.85 -1.36 19.33
CA PRO A 403 10.66 -0.71 18.81
C PRO A 403 10.50 0.68 19.44
N ARG A 404 9.80 1.55 18.73
CA ARG A 404 9.48 2.90 19.20
C ARG A 404 8.63 2.77 20.48
N ASN A 405 9.01 3.48 21.55
CA ASN A 405 8.35 3.37 22.86
C ASN A 405 8.26 1.94 23.41
N GLY A 406 9.24 1.09 23.08
CA GLY A 406 9.34 -0.26 23.68
C GLY A 406 10.11 -0.31 24.99
N ASP A 407 10.48 0.83 25.58
CA ASP A 407 11.34 0.92 26.79
C ASP A 407 12.65 0.11 26.71
N GLY A 408 13.17 -0.09 25.48
CA GLY A 408 14.36 -0.90 25.22
C GLY A 408 14.09 -2.41 25.15
N GLU A 409 12.84 -2.86 25.34
CA GLU A 409 12.44 -4.25 25.13
C GLU A 409 12.28 -4.57 23.64
N PRO A 410 12.73 -5.75 23.18
CA PRO A 410 12.54 -6.15 21.80
C PRO A 410 11.07 -6.45 21.50
N GLY A 411 10.64 -6.11 20.29
CA GLY A 411 9.31 -6.39 19.77
C GLY A 411 9.34 -7.25 18.51
N GLY A 412 8.18 -7.50 17.93
CA GLY A 412 8.08 -8.33 16.74
C GLY A 412 6.66 -8.63 16.28
N THR A 413 6.58 -9.39 15.20
CA THR A 413 5.31 -9.87 14.64
C THR A 413 5.43 -11.36 14.30
N LEU A 414 4.32 -12.07 14.46
CA LEU A 414 4.16 -13.46 14.04
C LEU A 414 2.81 -13.57 13.35
N GLY A 415 2.79 -14.17 12.16
CA GLY A 415 1.57 -14.33 11.39
C GLY A 415 1.49 -15.71 10.76
N VAL A 416 0.31 -16.29 10.80
CA VAL A 416 -0.07 -17.42 9.95
C VAL A 416 -1.34 -17.02 9.22
N THR A 417 -1.31 -17.03 7.89
CA THR A 417 -2.46 -16.64 7.07
C THR A 417 -2.75 -17.68 6.00
N TYR A 418 -4.04 -17.87 5.73
CA TYR A 418 -4.56 -18.61 4.59
C TYR A 418 -5.34 -17.64 3.70
N SER A 419 -4.95 -17.48 2.45
CA SER A 419 -5.66 -16.65 1.46
C SER A 419 -6.19 -17.47 0.30
N ALA A 420 -7.41 -17.14 -0.14
CA ALA A 420 -8.09 -17.72 -1.29
C ALA A 420 -8.61 -16.59 -2.18
N ARG A 421 -8.42 -16.72 -3.50
CA ARG A 421 -8.80 -15.66 -4.46
C ARG A 421 -10.23 -15.80 -4.96
N PHE A 422 -10.84 -14.68 -5.34
CA PHE A 422 -12.10 -14.66 -6.10
C PHE A 422 -11.87 -14.44 -7.61
N GLY A 423 -12.90 -14.66 -8.43
CA GLY A 423 -12.95 -14.22 -9.83
C GLY A 423 -12.10 -15.02 -10.81
N ARG A 424 -12.43 -16.31 -11.01
CA ARG A 424 -11.97 -17.08 -12.17
C ARG A 424 -12.78 -16.77 -13.41
#